data_AF-A0AA37THL9-F1
#
_entry.id   AF-A0AA37THL9-F1
#
_cell.length_a   1.000
_cell.length_b   1.000
_cell.length_c   1.000
_cell.angle_alpha   90.00
_cell.angle_beta   90.00
_cell.angle_gamma   90.00
#
_symmetry.space_group_name_H-M   'P 1'
#
loop_
_entity.id
_entity.type
_entity.pdbx_description
1 polymer ?
#
loop_
_entity_poly.entity_id
_entity_poly.type
_entity_poly.pdbx_seq_one_letter_code
_entity_poly.pdbx_strand_id
1 'polypeptide(L)'
;MLKVARETVAQMQGDRAATLSSMAAPMVGMMQQIGIKEPDKAQVLVQEVVMPTLSAHYDELLDIQARGFATVLGKDDLQAIAAFYATPAGKRLAAAQPQLAQIQLAGMQQWMQAVAPEMQGKLIKAVQAHGWTAGGQTKPQ
;
A
#
# COMPACT_ATOMS: atom_id res chain seq x y z
N MET A 1 -16.48 -12.28 18.20
CA MET A 1 -15.90 -11.03 17.67
C MET A 1 -14.89 -11.31 16.56
N LEU A 2 -13.88 -12.16 16.77
CA LEU A 2 -12.88 -12.51 15.74
C LEU A 2 -13.46 -12.98 14.39
N LYS A 3 -14.54 -13.78 14.40
CA LYS A 3 -15.25 -14.18 13.16
C LYS A 3 -15.72 -12.98 12.34
N VAL A 4 -16.31 -11.98 12.99
CA VAL A 4 -16.79 -10.76 12.32
C VAL A 4 -15.61 -9.99 11.75
N ALA A 5 -14.54 -9.80 12.52
CA ALA A 5 -13.32 -9.13 12.03
C ALA A 5 -12.73 -9.84 10.80
N ARG A 6 -12.73 -11.18 10.80
CA ARG A 6 -12.26 -11.99 9.67
C ARG A 6 -13.11 -11.79 8.43
N GLU A 7 -14.44 -11.78 8.59
CA GLU A 7 -15.37 -11.47 7.50
C GLU A 7 -15.14 -10.05 6.96
N THR A 8 -14.95 -9.06 7.84
CA THR A 8 -14.63 -7.68 7.45
C THR A 8 -13.36 -7.62 6.60
N VAL A 9 -12.26 -8.21 7.08
CA VAL A 9 -10.97 -8.22 6.37
C VAL A 9 -11.11 -8.91 5.01
N ALA A 10 -11.77 -10.05 4.95
CA ALA A 10 -11.97 -10.77 3.68
C ALA A 10 -12.76 -9.93 2.66
N GLN A 11 -13.84 -9.27 3.09
CA GLN A 11 -14.65 -8.42 2.21
C GLN A 11 -13.87 -7.17 1.73
N MET A 12 -12.99 -6.63 2.57
CA MET A 12 -12.14 -5.48 2.23
C MET A 12 -11.06 -5.83 1.21
N GLN A 13 -10.41 -7.00 1.35
CA GLN A 13 -9.42 -7.47 0.37
C GLN A 13 -10.07 -7.81 -0.97
N GLY A 14 -11.35 -8.20 -0.96
CA GLY A 14 -12.10 -8.55 -2.15
C GLY A 14 -11.93 -10.04 -2.49
N ASP A 15 -11.84 -10.36 -3.77
CA ASP A 15 -11.72 -11.76 -4.20
C ASP A 15 -10.33 -12.32 -3.84
N ARG A 16 -10.30 -13.47 -3.14
CA ARG A 16 -9.06 -14.13 -2.70
C ARG A 16 -8.16 -14.50 -3.88
N ALA A 17 -8.72 -15.03 -4.97
CA ALA A 17 -7.94 -15.45 -6.12
C ALA A 17 -7.34 -14.25 -6.85
N ALA A 18 -8.10 -13.16 -7.00
CA ALA A 18 -7.60 -11.90 -7.53
C ALA A 18 -6.51 -11.29 -6.64
N THR A 19 -6.71 -11.31 -5.32
CA THR A 19 -5.74 -10.81 -4.33
C THR A 19 -4.43 -11.58 -4.44
N LEU A 20 -4.47 -12.91 -4.39
CA LEU A 20 -3.28 -13.75 -4.54
C LEU A 20 -2.63 -13.53 -5.92
N SER A 21 -3.41 -13.54 -7.00
CA SER A 21 -2.88 -13.31 -8.36
C SER A 21 -2.15 -11.98 -8.50
N SER A 22 -2.62 -10.92 -7.81
CA SER A 22 -1.95 -9.61 -7.80
C SER A 22 -0.55 -9.63 -7.18
N MET A 23 -0.24 -10.65 -6.36
CA MET A 23 1.07 -10.82 -5.72
C MET A 23 2.09 -11.52 -6.62
N ALA A 24 1.65 -12.19 -7.69
CA ALA A 24 2.54 -13.02 -8.51
C ALA A 24 3.67 -12.20 -9.16
N ALA A 25 3.36 -11.06 -9.78
CA ALA A 25 4.37 -10.24 -10.44
C ALA A 25 5.42 -9.67 -9.46
N PRO A 26 5.04 -9.08 -8.30
CA PRO A 26 6.00 -8.73 -7.25
C PRO A 26 6.89 -9.91 -6.80
N MET A 27 6.32 -11.11 -6.69
CA MET A 27 7.09 -12.30 -6.31
C MET A 27 8.10 -12.72 -7.38
N VAL A 28 7.80 -12.54 -8.67
CA VAL A 28 8.79 -12.77 -9.75
C VAL A 28 9.96 -11.82 -9.62
N GLY A 29 9.69 -10.53 -9.38
CA GLY A 29 10.74 -9.55 -9.10
C GLY A 29 11.59 -9.94 -7.89
N MET A 30 10.96 -10.49 -6.85
CA MET A 30 11.68 -10.98 -5.68
C MET A 30 12.59 -12.18 -6.01
N MET A 31 12.10 -13.16 -6.77
CA MET A 31 12.90 -14.31 -7.22
C MET A 31 14.15 -13.88 -8.01
N GLN A 32 14.02 -12.86 -8.85
CA GLN A 32 15.15 -12.29 -9.58
C GLN A 32 16.17 -11.63 -8.66
N GLN A 33 15.72 -10.91 -7.64
CA GLN A 33 16.60 -10.26 -6.66
C GLN A 33 17.39 -11.27 -5.81
N ILE A 34 16.83 -12.45 -5.52
CA ILE A 34 17.54 -13.49 -4.75
C ILE A 34 18.43 -14.41 -5.61
N GLY A 35 18.52 -14.16 -6.92
CA GLY A 35 19.48 -14.81 -7.81
C GLY A 35 18.90 -15.66 -8.94
N ILE A 36 17.57 -15.79 -9.05
CA ILE A 36 16.90 -16.48 -10.17
C ILE A 36 16.73 -15.50 -11.32
N LYS A 37 17.81 -15.25 -12.04
CA LYS A 37 17.91 -14.14 -13.00
C LYS A 37 17.07 -14.34 -14.27
N GLU A 38 16.77 -15.58 -14.65
CA GLU A 38 15.96 -15.87 -15.82
C GLU A 38 14.47 -15.64 -15.54
N PRO A 39 13.80 -14.70 -16.23
CA PRO A 39 12.42 -14.32 -15.95
C PRO A 39 11.45 -15.49 -16.09
N ASP A 40 11.61 -16.32 -17.12
CA ASP A 40 10.72 -17.45 -17.36
C ASP A 40 10.82 -18.50 -16.25
N LYS A 41 12.04 -18.77 -15.76
CA LYS A 41 12.25 -19.71 -14.64
C LYS A 41 11.69 -19.15 -13.33
N ALA A 42 11.90 -17.86 -13.08
CA ALA A 42 11.32 -17.18 -11.92
C ALA A 42 9.78 -17.21 -11.96
N GLN A 43 9.18 -17.01 -13.14
CA GLN A 43 7.73 -17.07 -13.30
C GLN A 43 7.18 -18.48 -13.05
N VAL A 44 7.83 -19.52 -13.58
CA VAL A 44 7.46 -20.92 -13.31
C VAL A 44 7.52 -21.22 -11.81
N LEU A 45 8.62 -20.89 -11.14
CA LEU A 45 8.76 -21.14 -9.70
C LEU A 45 7.73 -20.37 -8.86
N VAL A 46 7.40 -19.14 -9.26
CA VAL A 46 6.32 -18.40 -8.59
C VAL A 46 4.99 -19.12 -8.75
N GLN A 47 4.64 -19.58 -9.94
CA GLN A 47 3.36 -20.27 -10.17
C GLN A 47 3.28 -21.65 -9.53
N GLU A 48 4.37 -22.42 -9.55
CA GLU A 48 4.37 -23.82 -9.10
C GLU A 48 4.67 -23.97 -7.60
N VAL A 49 5.40 -23.03 -7.00
CA VAL A 49 5.86 -23.14 -5.61
C VAL A 49 5.30 -22.02 -4.75
N VAL A 50 5.54 -20.76 -5.13
CA VAL A 50 5.22 -19.60 -4.27
C VAL A 50 3.71 -19.42 -4.14
N MET A 51 2.99 -19.34 -5.26
CA MET A 51 1.55 -19.08 -5.26
C MET A 51 0.74 -20.19 -4.55
N PRO A 52 1.02 -21.49 -4.76
CA PRO A 52 0.36 -22.55 -4.00
C PRO A 52 0.65 -22.46 -2.49
N THR A 53 1.89 -22.17 -2.11
CA THR A 53 2.27 -21.99 -0.69
C THR A 53 1.52 -20.83 -0.07
N LEU A 54 1.52 -19.66 -0.71
CA LEU A 54 0.77 -18.48 -0.22
C LEU A 54 -0.73 -18.76 -0.15
N SER A 55 -1.28 -19.46 -1.14
CA SER A 55 -2.69 -19.85 -1.15
C SER A 55 -3.04 -20.76 0.03
N ALA A 56 -2.20 -21.75 0.35
CA ALA A 56 -2.41 -22.67 1.46
C ALA A 56 -2.44 -21.97 2.83
N HIS A 57 -1.61 -20.92 3.00
CA HIS A 57 -1.51 -20.16 4.25
C HIS A 57 -2.35 -18.89 4.30
N TYR A 58 -3.14 -18.59 3.26
CA TYR A 58 -3.89 -17.34 3.18
C TYR A 58 -4.94 -17.20 4.29
N ASP A 59 -5.52 -18.30 4.75
CA ASP A 59 -6.48 -18.28 5.87
C ASP A 59 -5.81 -17.85 7.19
N GLU A 60 -4.53 -18.19 7.39
CA GLU A 60 -3.75 -17.73 8.55
C GLU A 60 -3.48 -16.22 8.49
N LEU A 61 -3.19 -15.71 7.28
CA LEU A 61 -3.05 -14.27 7.04
C LEU A 61 -4.34 -13.51 7.42
N LEU A 62 -5.51 -14.04 7.01
CA LEU A 62 -6.80 -13.45 7.40
C LEU A 62 -6.98 -13.45 8.91
N ASP A 63 -6.60 -14.53 9.60
CA ASP A 63 -6.72 -14.61 11.06
C ASP A 63 -5.79 -13.62 11.78
N ILE A 64 -4.56 -13.44 11.28
CA ILE A 64 -3.62 -12.44 11.80
C ILE A 64 -4.21 -11.04 11.68
N GLN A 65 -4.72 -10.69 10.49
CA GLN A 65 -5.32 -9.37 10.25
C GLN A 65 -6.60 -9.16 11.06
N ALA A 66 -7.46 -10.19 11.13
CA ALA A 66 -8.70 -10.15 11.90
C ALA A 66 -8.42 -9.88 13.38
N ARG A 67 -7.37 -10.48 13.96
CA ARG A 67 -6.93 -10.20 15.33
C ARG A 67 -6.53 -8.74 15.50
N GLY A 68 -5.79 -8.17 14.55
CA GLY A 68 -5.42 -6.75 14.56
C GLY A 68 -6.65 -5.83 14.53
N PHE A 69 -7.57 -6.05 13.59
CA PHE A 69 -8.81 -5.27 13.47
C PHE A 69 -9.65 -5.34 14.74
N ALA A 70 -9.77 -6.54 15.30
CA ALA A 70 -10.43 -6.82 16.57
C ALA A 70 -9.85 -6.03 17.77
N THR A 71 -8.57 -5.65 17.75
CA THR A 71 -7.99 -4.83 18.84
C THR A 71 -8.38 -3.36 18.77
N VAL A 72 -8.81 -2.87 17.59
CA VAL A 72 -9.04 -1.44 17.33
C VAL A 72 -10.52 -1.12 17.19
N LEU A 73 -11.30 -2.01 16.58
CA LEU A 73 -12.69 -1.76 16.20
C LEU A 73 -13.68 -2.58 17.03
N GLY A 74 -14.83 -1.97 17.34
CA GLY A 74 -15.94 -2.64 17.98
C GLY A 74 -16.64 -3.62 17.03
N LYS A 75 -17.43 -4.55 17.60
CA LYS A 75 -18.19 -5.53 16.83
C LYS A 75 -19.14 -4.88 15.81
N ASP A 76 -19.85 -3.84 16.22
CA ASP A 76 -20.89 -3.20 15.42
C ASP A 76 -20.28 -2.48 14.20
N ASP A 77 -19.15 -1.80 14.40
CA ASP A 77 -18.38 -1.17 13.31
C ASP A 77 -17.88 -2.21 12.31
N LEU A 78 -17.28 -3.31 12.80
CA LEU A 78 -16.81 -4.40 11.95
C LEU A 78 -17.95 -5.01 11.12
N GLN A 79 -19.14 -5.18 11.71
CA GLN A 79 -20.32 -5.65 11.00
C GLN A 79 -20.79 -4.66 9.93
N ALA A 80 -20.85 -3.37 10.26
CA ALA A 80 -21.26 -2.33 9.32
C ALA A 80 -20.29 -2.23 8.13
N ILE A 81 -18.98 -2.28 8.38
CA ILE A 81 -17.95 -2.28 7.34
C ILE A 81 -18.07 -3.52 6.45
N ALA A 82 -18.22 -4.71 7.06
CA ALA A 82 -18.39 -5.95 6.30
C ALA A 82 -19.64 -5.90 5.42
N ALA A 83 -20.77 -5.39 5.95
CA ALA A 83 -22.00 -5.24 5.20
C ALA A 83 -21.85 -4.28 4.02
N PHE A 84 -21.14 -3.16 4.20
CA PHE A 84 -20.86 -2.22 3.12
C PHE A 84 -20.00 -2.85 2.01
N TYR A 85 -18.88 -3.50 2.36
CA TYR A 85 -18.00 -4.14 1.38
C TYR A 85 -18.65 -5.33 0.65
N ALA A 86 -19.69 -5.94 1.24
CA ALA A 86 -20.48 -6.96 0.55
C ALA A 86 -21.34 -6.39 -0.61
N THR A 87 -21.61 -5.08 -0.64
CA THR A 87 -22.41 -4.44 -1.70
C THR A 87 -21.62 -4.32 -3.02
N PRO A 88 -22.30 -4.16 -4.19
CA PRO A 88 -21.60 -3.89 -5.46
C PRO A 88 -20.75 -2.62 -5.43
N ALA A 89 -21.17 -1.59 -4.70
CA ALA A 89 -20.40 -0.36 -4.55
C ALA A 89 -19.14 -0.59 -3.69
N GLY A 90 -19.28 -1.29 -2.57
CA GLY A 90 -18.16 -1.64 -1.70
C GLY A 90 -17.09 -2.48 -2.41
N LYS A 91 -17.50 -3.50 -3.19
CA LYS A 91 -16.58 -4.31 -4.00
C LYS A 91 -15.84 -3.48 -5.06
N ARG A 92 -16.54 -2.59 -5.76
CA ARG A 92 -15.92 -1.67 -6.72
C ARG A 92 -14.94 -0.71 -6.05
N LEU A 93 -15.27 -0.22 -4.87
CA LEU A 93 -14.38 0.63 -4.09
C LEU A 93 -13.11 -0.13 -3.68
N ALA A 94 -13.24 -1.36 -3.14
CA ALA A 94 -12.10 -2.20 -2.79
C ALA A 94 -11.16 -2.41 -3.99
N ALA A 95 -11.71 -2.81 -5.15
CA ALA A 95 -10.94 -2.99 -6.38
C ALA A 95 -10.27 -1.70 -6.88
N ALA A 96 -10.90 -0.55 -6.65
CA ALA A 96 -10.37 0.76 -7.05
C ALA A 96 -9.33 1.33 -6.06
N GLN A 97 -9.19 0.80 -4.84
CA GLN A 97 -8.29 1.37 -3.82
C GLN A 97 -6.84 1.58 -4.31
N PRO A 98 -6.19 0.62 -5.01
CA PRO A 98 -4.84 0.84 -5.52
C PRO A 98 -4.74 2.02 -6.49
N GLN A 99 -5.70 2.13 -7.42
CA GLN A 99 -5.75 3.22 -8.39
C GLN A 99 -6.04 4.56 -7.69
N LEU A 100 -6.97 4.58 -6.73
CA LEU A 100 -7.28 5.77 -5.94
C LEU A 100 -6.07 6.24 -5.13
N ALA A 101 -5.30 5.33 -4.54
CA ALA A 101 -4.07 5.66 -3.83
C ALA A 101 -3.02 6.29 -4.76
N GLN A 102 -2.85 5.74 -5.97
CA GLN A 102 -1.96 6.31 -6.99
C GLN A 102 -2.41 7.72 -7.41
N ILE A 103 -3.71 7.91 -7.65
CA ILE A 103 -4.29 9.23 -7.99
C ILE A 103 -4.03 10.23 -6.86
N GLN A 104 -4.24 9.84 -5.61
CA GLN A 104 -3.98 10.71 -4.44
C GLN A 104 -2.50 11.11 -4.34
N LEU A 105 -1.59 10.17 -4.54
CA LEU A 105 -0.15 10.45 -4.53
C LEU A 105 0.25 11.41 -5.66
N ALA A 106 -0.26 11.17 -6.88
CA ALA A 106 -0.01 12.06 -8.02
C ALA A 106 -0.55 13.48 -7.77
N GLY A 107 -1.76 13.59 -7.20
CA GLY A 107 -2.35 14.87 -6.82
C GLY A 107 -1.51 15.62 -5.78
N MET A 108 -0.98 14.92 -4.77
CA MET A 108 -0.07 15.49 -3.78
C MET A 108 1.21 16.03 -4.42
N GLN A 109 1.81 15.28 -5.35
CA GLN A 109 3.02 15.73 -6.07
C GLN A 109 2.73 16.97 -6.92
N GLN A 110 1.60 17.00 -7.63
CA GLN A 110 1.18 18.16 -8.42
C GLN A 110 0.97 19.40 -7.54
N TRP A 111 0.29 19.23 -6.39
CA TRP A 111 0.10 20.33 -5.44
C TRP A 111 1.44 20.86 -4.92
N MET A 112 2.36 19.98 -4.53
CA MET A 112 3.70 20.35 -4.08
C MET A 112 4.48 21.15 -5.13
N GLN A 113 4.41 20.74 -6.40
CA GLN A 113 5.04 21.47 -7.50
C GLN A 113 4.43 22.86 -7.70
N ALA A 114 3.11 23.00 -7.55
CA ALA A 114 2.42 24.28 -7.69
C ALA A 114 2.79 25.27 -6.57
N VAL A 115 2.98 24.79 -5.34
CA VAL A 115 3.36 25.65 -4.20
C VAL A 115 4.87 25.87 -4.07
N ALA A 116 5.70 25.11 -4.78
CA ALA A 116 7.15 25.17 -4.66
C ALA A 116 7.75 26.57 -4.90
N PRO A 117 7.33 27.37 -5.91
CA PRO A 117 7.90 28.70 -6.13
C PRO A 117 7.58 29.67 -4.97
N GLU A 118 6.34 29.65 -4.46
CA GLU A 118 5.95 30.46 -3.31
C GLU A 118 6.75 30.04 -2.07
N MET A 119 6.90 28.74 -1.84
CA MET A 119 7.67 28.18 -0.74
C MET A 119 9.14 28.60 -0.82
N GLN A 120 9.77 28.53 -2.00
CA GLN A 120 11.13 29.02 -2.24
C GLN A 120 11.26 30.50 -1.90
N GLY A 121 10.32 31.33 -2.35
CA GLY A 121 10.31 32.77 -2.03
C GLY A 121 10.21 33.05 -0.53
N LYS A 122 9.36 32.30 0.19
CA LYS A 122 9.25 32.40 1.65
C LYS A 122 10.50 31.92 2.37
N LEU A 123 11.12 30.82 1.91
CA LEU A 123 12.36 30.30 2.47
C LEU A 123 13.51 31.30 2.33
N ILE A 124 13.67 31.92 1.16
CA ILE A 124 14.70 32.96 0.94
C ILE A 124 14.52 34.12 1.91
N LYS A 125 13.29 34.63 2.07
CA LYS A 125 12.99 35.70 3.01
C LYS A 125 13.28 35.30 4.46
N ALA A 126 12.93 34.08 4.85
CA ALA A 126 13.21 33.55 6.18
C ALA A 126 14.73 33.45 6.44
N VAL A 127 15.50 32.91 5.49
CA VAL A 127 16.96 32.82 5.55
C VAL A 127 17.60 34.19 5.73
N GLN A 128 17.15 35.19 4.97
CA GLN A 128 17.60 36.58 5.12
C GLN A 128 17.25 37.17 6.49
N ALA A 129 16.03 36.95 6.97
CA ALA A 129 15.57 37.45 8.27
C ALA A 129 16.37 36.85 9.45
N HIS A 130 16.82 35.60 9.31
CA HIS A 130 17.70 34.94 10.30
C HIS A 130 19.19 35.32 10.15
N GLY A 131 19.57 36.12 9.15
CA GLY A 131 20.96 36.47 8.87
C GLY A 131 21.80 35.31 8.33
N TRP A 132 21.16 34.25 7.83
CA TRP A 132 21.84 33.12 7.21
C TRP A 132 22.19 33.43 5.76
N THR A 133 23.38 33.02 5.31
CA THR A 133 23.76 33.13 3.90
C THR A 133 23.24 31.92 3.12
N ALA A 134 22.45 32.16 2.08
CA ALA A 134 22.08 31.14 1.10
C ALA A 134 23.32 30.75 0.27
N GLY A 135 24.17 29.88 0.81
CA GLY A 135 25.41 29.48 0.18
C GLY A 135 26.53 29.34 1.20
N GLY A 136 26.60 28.19 1.86
CA GLY A 136 27.81 27.77 2.55
C GLY A 136 28.91 27.49 1.53
N GLN A 137 29.71 28.48 1.18
CA GLN A 137 31.12 28.27 0.85
C GLN A 137 31.94 28.67 2.07
N THR A 138 32.14 27.71 2.99
CA THR A 138 33.29 27.75 3.89
C THR A 138 34.54 27.59 3.04
N LYS A 139 35.28 28.68 2.86
CA LYS A 139 36.61 28.70 2.24
C LYS A 139 37.56 27.84 3.10
N PRO A 140 38.31 26.87 2.54
CA PRO A 140 39.38 26.22 3.28
C PRO A 140 40.55 27.19 3.48
N GLN A 141 41.12 27.18 4.68
CA GLN A 141 42.39 27.82 5.03
C GLN A 141 43.56 27.00 4.48
#